data_AF-A0A1V5RWA8-F1
#
_entry.id   AF-A0A1V5RWA8-F1
#
_cell.length_a   1.000
_cell.length_b   1.000
_cell.length_c   1.000
_cell.angle_alpha   90.00
_cell.angle_beta   90.00
_cell.angle_gamma   90.00
#
_symmetry.space_group_name_H-M   'P 1'
#
loop_
_entity.id
_entity.type
_entity.pdbx_description
1 polymer ?
#
loop_
_entity_poly.entity_id
_entity_poly.type
_entity_poly.pdbx_seq_one_letter_code
_entity_poly.pdbx_strand_id
1 'polypeptide(L)'
;MAYLLSRSYTDGSIAGTAGVLKGKNCTIQSIEPTEDGNIVTFKWTADDGSFRTQQMTVKNGISVADTHMDGTNLIITLSDGTEINAGTIVSTSSILAPIKATVQIGGVTAGKTYSAGTMVEAILRDILIKTENPVANLSITPDRTLYDIVTESIDSISMKAVLTKKTLPIKTLKYYVDNLLVHQLNGVADGGVFTYQYDAPTSINTTTVFKIEAEDNEGNKGTGSITVNFVAKSYYGVVGADIGAPTSSQIKALNNTLKTGKEYVYNNITCEYNKVCYAYPKSMEALSSIKDIPNNINYTNSFSRTELTIDGIDYYCYTQTDPSGADGIQLTFA
;
A
#
# COMPACT_ATOMS: atom_id res chain seq x y z
N MET A 1 47.25 89.49 -7.57
CA MET A 1 47.31 88.54 -6.44
C MET A 1 46.85 87.11 -6.79
N ALA A 2 45.95 86.87 -7.75
CA ALA A 2 45.57 85.49 -8.16
C ALA A 2 46.63 84.74 -9.01
N TYR A 3 47.41 85.46 -9.82
CA TYR A 3 48.43 84.87 -10.72
C TYR A 3 49.65 84.26 -9.99
N LEU A 4 49.89 84.65 -8.74
CA LEU A 4 50.97 84.10 -7.92
C LEU A 4 50.59 82.76 -7.26
N LEU A 5 49.29 82.55 -7.00
CA LEU A 5 48.79 81.32 -6.38
C LEU A 5 48.55 80.20 -7.40
N SER A 6 48.19 80.52 -8.66
CA SER A 6 48.02 79.50 -9.70
C SER A 6 49.36 78.88 -10.12
N ARG A 7 50.46 79.65 -10.06
CA ARG A 7 51.79 79.19 -10.47
C ARG A 7 52.40 78.16 -9.51
N SER A 8 52.16 78.29 -8.20
CA SER A 8 52.66 77.31 -7.21
C SER A 8 51.98 75.93 -7.34
N TYR A 9 50.73 75.89 -7.82
CA TYR A 9 50.00 74.63 -8.00
C TYR A 9 50.33 73.92 -9.31
N THR A 10 50.64 74.65 -10.39
CA THR A 10 51.03 74.05 -11.69
C THR A 10 52.50 73.67 -11.78
N ASP A 11 53.40 74.39 -11.07
CA ASP A 11 54.80 73.95 -10.96
C ASP A 11 54.90 72.64 -10.15
N GLY A 12 53.95 72.42 -9.23
CA GLY A 12 53.69 71.20 -8.46
C GLY A 12 53.32 69.95 -9.28
N SER A 13 53.04 70.08 -10.58
CA SER A 13 52.56 68.97 -11.41
C SER A 13 53.30 68.81 -12.75
N ILE A 14 54.02 69.82 -13.24
CA ILE A 14 54.65 69.81 -14.58
C ILE A 14 56.18 69.61 -14.56
N ALA A 15 56.83 69.68 -13.40
CA ALA A 15 58.25 69.36 -13.24
C ALA A 15 58.49 68.46 -12.02
N GLY A 16 57.97 67.22 -12.02
CA GLY A 16 58.37 66.14 -11.09
C GLY A 16 58.62 66.60 -9.65
N THR A 17 57.71 67.41 -9.12
CA THR A 17 58.03 68.39 -8.09
C THR A 17 58.38 67.72 -6.77
N ALA A 18 59.58 68.04 -6.28
CA ALA A 18 60.07 67.90 -4.92
C ALA A 18 59.17 67.07 -3.98
N GLY A 19 59.30 65.74 -4.06
CA GLY A 19 58.69 64.83 -3.09
C GLY A 19 58.12 63.53 -3.65
N VAL A 20 58.04 63.34 -4.97
CA VAL A 20 57.47 62.11 -5.56
C VAL A 20 58.43 60.92 -5.40
N LEU A 21 57.92 59.80 -4.88
CA LEU A 21 58.69 58.56 -4.64
C LEU A 21 59.16 57.85 -5.93
N LYS A 22 58.57 58.17 -7.08
CA LYS A 22 58.72 57.43 -8.34
C LYS A 22 60.18 57.33 -8.79
N GLY A 23 60.70 56.09 -8.86
CA GLY A 23 62.07 55.80 -9.31
C GLY A 23 63.17 56.10 -8.28
N LYS A 24 62.80 56.44 -7.03
CA LYS A 24 63.75 56.66 -5.93
C LYS A 24 63.88 55.41 -5.06
N ASN A 25 65.07 55.22 -4.48
CA ASN A 25 65.28 54.18 -3.47
C ASN A 25 64.55 54.60 -2.18
N CYS A 26 63.62 53.74 -1.76
CA CYS A 26 62.87 53.88 -0.53
C CYS A 26 63.40 52.89 0.49
N THR A 27 63.57 53.32 1.74
CA THR A 27 63.91 52.43 2.85
C THR A 27 62.87 52.54 3.96
N ILE A 28 62.76 51.50 4.78
CA ILE A 28 62.02 51.57 6.04
C ILE A 28 62.90 52.31 7.04
N GLN A 29 62.42 53.45 7.52
CA GLN A 29 63.09 54.25 8.53
C GLN A 29 62.82 53.73 9.94
N SER A 30 61.56 53.39 10.25
CA SER A 30 61.15 52.82 11.52
C SER A 30 59.94 51.91 11.36
N ILE A 31 59.81 50.97 12.30
CA ILE A 31 58.60 50.20 12.55
C ILE A 31 58.26 50.40 14.02
N GLU A 32 57.13 51.02 14.28
CA GLU A 32 56.67 51.34 15.63
C GLU A 32 55.47 50.45 15.96
N PRO A 33 55.58 49.55 16.96
CA PRO A 33 54.45 48.77 17.43
C PRO A 33 53.34 49.68 17.96
N THR A 34 52.12 49.30 17.68
CA THR A 34 50.88 49.90 18.18
C THR A 34 50.01 48.79 18.78
N GLU A 35 48.96 49.16 19.51
CA GLU A 35 48.01 48.21 20.09
C GLU A 35 47.42 47.25 19.02
N ASP A 36 47.18 47.75 17.80
CA ASP A 36 46.55 47.00 16.72
C ASP A 36 47.48 46.62 15.55
N GLY A 37 48.80 46.64 15.73
CA GLY A 37 49.75 46.32 14.66
C GLY A 37 50.98 47.21 14.65
N ASN A 38 51.41 47.68 13.48
CA ASN A 38 52.64 48.49 13.35
C ASN A 38 52.43 49.70 12.44
N ILE A 39 53.05 50.84 12.79
CA ILE A 39 53.23 51.97 11.87
C ILE A 39 54.60 51.82 11.23
N VAL A 40 54.64 51.65 9.91
CA VAL A 40 55.87 51.58 9.12
C VAL A 40 56.11 52.95 8.50
N THR A 41 57.20 53.60 8.89
CA THR A 41 57.62 54.88 8.30
C THR A 41 58.61 54.60 7.19
N PHE A 42 58.22 54.95 5.97
CA PHE A 42 59.08 54.93 4.79
C PHE A 42 59.81 56.25 4.67
N LYS A 43 61.08 56.20 4.26
CA LYS A 43 61.90 57.38 3.98
C LYS A 43 62.54 57.28 2.60
N TRP A 44 62.55 58.38 1.88
CA TRP A 44 63.28 58.53 0.63
C TRP A 44 63.90 59.93 0.53
N THR A 45 64.90 60.06 -0.33
CA THR A 45 65.49 61.35 -0.70
C THR A 45 64.79 61.85 -1.97
N ALA A 46 64.19 63.03 -1.90
CA ALA A 46 63.57 63.68 -3.05
C ALA A 46 64.63 64.28 -3.99
N ASP A 47 64.21 64.71 -5.19
CA ASP A 47 65.10 65.31 -6.20
C ASP A 47 65.84 66.57 -5.73
N ASP A 48 65.30 67.27 -4.73
CA ASP A 48 65.90 68.46 -4.11
C ASP A 48 66.91 68.12 -2.99
N GLY A 49 67.20 66.83 -2.78
CA GLY A 49 68.08 66.35 -1.70
C GLY A 49 67.43 66.34 -0.32
N SER A 50 66.18 66.79 -0.18
CA SER A 50 65.44 66.72 1.09
C SER A 50 64.97 65.31 1.38
N PHE A 51 64.95 64.95 2.67
CA PHE A 51 64.32 63.71 3.09
C PHE A 51 62.82 63.88 3.22
N ARG A 52 62.07 62.91 2.69
CA ARG A 52 60.62 62.81 2.81
C ARG A 52 60.25 61.51 3.50
N THR A 53 59.16 61.55 4.25
CA THR A 53 58.63 60.38 4.93
C THR A 53 57.15 60.19 4.63
N GLN A 54 56.71 58.94 4.63
CA GLN A 54 55.30 58.57 4.57
C GLN A 54 55.07 57.38 5.49
N GLN A 55 53.96 57.40 6.19
CA GLN A 55 53.57 56.31 7.08
C GLN A 55 52.52 55.42 6.42
N MET A 56 52.64 54.12 6.69
CA MET A 56 51.59 53.12 6.46
C MET A 56 51.31 52.41 7.77
N THR A 57 50.03 52.25 8.10
CA THR A 57 49.60 51.41 9.22
C THR A 57 49.35 50.00 8.70
N VAL A 58 50.05 49.02 9.27
CA VAL A 58 49.84 47.60 9.04
C VAL A 58 49.16 47.03 10.26
N LYS A 59 47.88 46.66 10.15
CA LYS A 59 47.09 46.12 11.26
C LYS A 59 47.41 44.63 11.51
N ASN A 60 47.24 44.15 12.74
CA ASN A 60 47.28 42.73 13.07
C ASN A 60 46.20 41.98 12.28
N GLY A 61 46.54 40.80 11.76
CA GLY A 61 45.55 39.94 11.11
C GLY A 61 44.55 39.38 12.11
N ILE A 62 43.31 39.17 11.67
CA ILE A 62 42.30 38.43 12.45
C ILE A 62 42.43 36.95 12.10
N SER A 63 42.64 36.10 13.10
CA SER A 63 42.71 34.64 12.95
C SER A 63 41.53 33.94 13.62
N VAL A 64 41.33 32.67 13.34
CA VAL A 64 40.37 31.84 14.10
C VAL A 64 40.93 31.58 15.49
N ALA A 65 40.16 31.90 16.52
CA ALA A 65 40.50 31.68 17.92
C ALA A 65 39.85 30.42 18.48
N ASP A 66 38.60 30.13 18.07
CA ASP A 66 37.87 28.92 18.49
C ASP A 66 36.83 28.50 17.45
N THR A 67 36.40 27.24 17.53
CA THR A 67 35.29 26.70 16.76
C THR A 67 34.44 25.80 17.65
N HIS A 68 33.14 26.09 17.75
CA HIS A 68 32.21 25.30 18.55
C HIS A 68 30.85 25.14 17.85
N MET A 69 30.01 24.25 18.40
CA MET A 69 28.64 24.06 17.93
C MET A 69 27.66 24.81 18.83
N ASP A 70 26.82 25.64 18.23
CA ASP A 70 25.62 26.19 18.86
C ASP A 70 24.38 25.58 18.21
N GLY A 71 23.77 24.62 18.91
CA GLY A 71 22.73 23.76 18.34
C GLY A 71 23.25 22.98 17.11
N THR A 72 22.71 23.31 15.94
CA THR A 72 23.12 22.72 14.65
C THR A 72 24.09 23.59 13.86
N ASN A 73 24.43 24.78 14.33
CA ASN A 73 25.30 25.70 13.59
C ASN A 73 26.74 25.61 14.07
N LEU A 74 27.68 25.68 13.12
CA LEU A 74 29.09 25.85 13.42
C LEU A 74 29.36 27.34 13.67
N ILE A 75 29.84 27.67 14.85
CA ILE A 75 30.26 29.01 15.22
C ILE A 75 31.79 29.08 15.19
N ILE A 76 32.32 30.09 14.52
CA ILE A 76 33.74 30.41 14.46
C ILE A 76 33.96 31.70 15.23
N THR A 77 34.70 31.63 16.32
CA THR A 77 35.12 32.82 17.08
C THR A 77 36.46 33.28 16.55
N LEU A 78 36.55 34.56 16.18
CA LEU A 78 37.76 35.18 15.68
C LEU A 78 38.60 35.75 16.85
N SER A 79 39.88 36.02 16.58
CA SER A 79 40.83 36.55 17.57
C SER A 79 40.50 37.95 18.07
N ASP A 80 39.60 38.67 17.40
CA ASP A 80 39.05 39.96 17.84
C ASP A 80 37.77 39.82 18.68
N GLY A 81 37.34 38.58 18.98
CA GLY A 81 36.15 38.27 19.75
C GLY A 81 34.84 38.29 18.95
N THR A 82 34.88 38.59 17.65
CA THR A 82 33.68 38.49 16.80
C THR A 82 33.36 37.03 16.50
N GLU A 83 32.07 36.74 16.30
CA GLU A 83 31.60 35.40 15.95
C GLU A 83 30.99 35.38 14.54
N ILE A 84 31.35 34.34 13.78
CA ILE A 84 30.77 34.05 12.47
C ILE A 84 29.96 32.76 12.59
N ASN A 85 28.67 32.83 12.27
CA ASN A 85 27.88 31.64 12.01
C ASN A 85 28.26 31.08 10.64
N ALA A 86 29.04 30.00 10.62
CA ALA A 86 29.55 29.35 9.42
C ALA A 86 28.52 28.42 8.75
N GLY A 87 27.29 28.41 9.25
CA GLY A 87 26.16 27.68 8.71
C GLY A 87 25.79 26.43 9.50
N THR A 88 24.72 25.78 9.06
CA THR A 88 24.17 24.59 9.70
C THR A 88 24.92 23.34 9.27
N ILE A 89 25.39 22.56 10.24
CA ILE A 89 25.86 21.19 10.04
C ILE A 89 24.65 20.26 10.15
N VAL A 90 24.28 19.63 9.04
CA VAL A 90 23.27 18.56 9.03
C VAL A 90 23.97 17.21 9.11
N SER A 91 23.89 16.56 10.28
CA SER A 91 24.34 15.19 10.46
C SER A 91 23.21 14.23 10.09
N THR A 92 23.42 13.38 9.08
CA THR A 92 22.53 12.25 8.78
C THR A 92 23.21 10.94 9.17
N SER A 93 22.60 10.18 10.06
CA SER A 93 23.06 8.81 10.35
C SER A 93 22.45 7.83 9.36
N SER A 94 23.25 7.40 8.38
CA SER A 94 22.88 6.37 7.41
C SER A 94 23.91 5.26 7.35
N ILE A 95 23.50 4.05 6.97
CA ILE A 95 24.43 2.93 6.78
C ILE A 95 25.26 3.14 5.51
N LEU A 96 26.57 2.90 5.60
CA LEU A 96 27.50 3.09 4.47
C LEU A 96 27.53 1.90 3.50
N ALA A 97 27.11 0.73 3.96
CA ALA A 97 27.05 -0.50 3.18
C ALA A 97 25.68 -1.17 3.40
N PRO A 98 25.20 -1.98 2.43
CA PRO A 98 23.97 -2.72 2.62
C PRO A 98 24.05 -3.68 3.79
N ILE A 99 22.97 -3.79 4.56
CA ILE A 99 22.84 -4.76 5.65
C ILE A 99 21.68 -5.68 5.33
N LYS A 100 21.89 -6.99 5.51
CA LYS A 100 20.85 -8.01 5.37
C LYS A 100 20.48 -8.57 6.74
N ALA A 101 19.21 -8.51 7.10
CA ALA A 101 18.72 -9.10 8.33
C ALA A 101 18.83 -10.63 8.26
N THR A 102 19.40 -11.26 9.29
CA THR A 102 19.54 -12.72 9.39
C THR A 102 18.44 -13.35 10.25
N VAL A 103 17.77 -12.53 11.06
CA VAL A 103 16.71 -12.93 11.99
C VAL A 103 15.50 -12.03 11.80
N GLN A 104 14.34 -12.52 12.23
CA GLN A 104 13.14 -11.71 12.31
C GLN A 104 13.05 -11.02 13.67
N ILE A 105 12.89 -9.70 13.68
CA ILE A 105 12.68 -8.89 14.89
C ILE A 105 11.80 -7.68 14.56
N GLY A 106 10.78 -7.41 15.38
CA GLY A 106 9.78 -6.38 15.06
C GLY A 106 9.13 -6.61 13.69
N GLY A 107 9.19 -5.59 12.83
CA GLY A 107 8.80 -5.61 11.41
C GLY A 107 9.93 -5.99 10.45
N VAL A 108 11.16 -6.23 10.93
CA VAL A 108 12.25 -6.73 10.10
C VAL A 108 12.07 -8.23 9.86
N THR A 109 11.87 -8.64 8.61
CA THR A 109 11.84 -10.05 8.22
C THR A 109 13.24 -10.60 7.97
N ALA A 110 13.44 -11.89 8.23
CA ALA A 110 14.68 -12.56 7.88
C ALA A 110 14.91 -12.47 6.36
N GLY A 111 16.08 -11.98 5.96
CA GLY A 111 16.44 -11.74 4.57
C GLY A 111 16.14 -10.34 4.04
N LYS A 112 15.44 -9.46 4.79
CA LYS A 112 15.25 -8.05 4.41
C LYS A 112 16.61 -7.36 4.25
N THR A 113 16.80 -6.62 3.17
CA THR A 113 18.03 -5.88 2.88
C THR A 113 17.77 -4.38 2.97
N TYR A 114 18.56 -3.70 3.76
CA TYR A 114 18.65 -2.24 3.78
C TYR A 114 19.82 -1.82 2.88
N SER A 115 19.55 -1.01 1.87
CA SER A 115 20.59 -0.52 0.95
C SER A 115 21.50 0.51 1.62
N ALA A 116 22.72 0.68 1.10
CA ALA A 116 23.58 1.81 1.50
C ALA A 116 22.81 3.14 1.36
N GLY A 117 22.97 4.03 2.34
CA GLY A 117 22.21 5.27 2.46
C GLY A 117 20.90 5.16 3.25
N THR A 118 20.46 3.96 3.65
CA THR A 118 19.28 3.83 4.53
C THR A 118 19.55 4.52 5.87
N MET A 119 18.63 5.38 6.31
CA MET A 119 18.75 6.07 7.60
C MET A 119 18.63 5.09 8.76
N VAL A 120 19.48 5.25 9.77
CA VAL A 120 19.48 4.38 10.96
C VAL A 120 18.14 4.44 11.68
N GLU A 121 17.47 5.60 11.71
CA GLU A 121 16.13 5.74 12.30
C GLU A 121 15.10 4.81 11.64
N ALA A 122 15.11 4.68 10.31
CA ALA A 122 14.18 3.79 9.60
C ALA A 122 14.39 2.33 10.00
N ILE A 123 15.65 1.90 10.10
CA ILE A 123 16.01 0.55 10.53
C ILE A 123 15.56 0.31 11.97
N LEU A 124 15.77 1.27 12.87
CA LEU A 124 15.34 1.17 14.27
C LEU A 124 13.80 1.10 14.38
N ARG A 125 13.07 1.89 13.59
CA ARG A 125 11.60 1.82 13.54
C ARG A 125 11.13 0.43 13.14
N ASP A 126 11.73 -0.16 12.10
CA ASP A 126 11.38 -1.51 11.66
C ASP A 126 11.70 -2.58 12.72
N ILE A 127 12.77 -2.40 13.52
CA ILE A 127 13.10 -3.32 14.62
C ILE A 127 12.09 -3.19 15.77
N LEU A 128 11.64 -1.97 16.06
CA LEU A 128 10.80 -1.68 17.23
C LEU A 128 9.31 -1.90 16.98
N ILE A 129 8.85 -1.76 15.74
CA ILE A 129 7.44 -1.79 15.37
C ILE A 129 7.18 -2.99 14.46
N LYS A 130 6.27 -3.88 14.88
CA LYS A 130 5.75 -4.92 14.01
C LYS A 130 4.78 -4.30 13.00
N THR A 131 5.09 -4.44 11.72
CA THR A 131 4.16 -4.04 10.65
C THR A 131 3.04 -5.08 10.55
N GLU A 132 1.81 -4.61 10.64
CA GLU A 132 0.59 -5.38 10.45
C GLU A 132 -0.15 -4.88 9.21
N ASN A 133 -0.56 -5.82 8.36
CA ASN A 133 -1.31 -5.54 7.15
C ASN A 133 -2.66 -4.88 7.48
N PRO A 134 -3.19 -4.04 6.57
CA PRO A 134 -4.56 -3.57 6.71
C PRO A 134 -5.54 -4.75 6.69
N VAL A 135 -6.67 -4.60 7.36
CA VAL A 135 -7.77 -5.58 7.29
C VAL A 135 -8.87 -5.03 6.40
N ALA A 136 -9.37 -5.85 5.48
CA ALA A 136 -10.44 -5.49 4.57
C ALA A 136 -11.56 -6.54 4.66
N ASN A 137 -12.76 -6.11 5.04
CA ASN A 137 -13.94 -6.96 5.07
C ASN A 137 -14.93 -6.49 4.00
N LEU A 138 -15.46 -7.41 3.21
CA LEU A 138 -16.47 -7.15 2.20
C LEU A 138 -17.83 -7.62 2.68
N SER A 139 -18.86 -6.84 2.39
CA SER A 139 -20.26 -7.22 2.45
C SER A 139 -20.96 -6.74 1.17
N ILE A 140 -22.02 -7.43 0.76
CA ILE A 140 -22.80 -7.07 -0.44
C ILE A 140 -24.24 -6.76 -0.06
N THR A 141 -24.92 -5.96 -0.88
CA THR A 141 -26.36 -5.74 -0.80
C THR A 141 -26.96 -5.89 -2.20
N PRO A 142 -27.95 -6.79 -2.39
CA PRO A 142 -28.58 -7.65 -1.38
C PRO A 142 -27.62 -8.67 -0.74
N ASP A 143 -27.80 -8.98 0.56
CA ASP A 143 -27.00 -9.96 1.30
C ASP A 143 -27.46 -11.39 0.98
N ARG A 144 -27.23 -11.78 -0.28
CA ARG A 144 -27.64 -13.05 -0.85
C ARG A 144 -26.56 -13.55 -1.80
N THR A 145 -26.17 -14.81 -1.62
CA THR A 145 -25.05 -15.44 -2.35
C THR A 145 -25.47 -16.63 -3.22
N LEU A 146 -26.77 -16.94 -3.29
CA LEU A 146 -27.29 -18.08 -4.03
C LEU A 146 -28.52 -17.72 -4.84
N TYR A 147 -28.44 -17.90 -6.15
CA TYR A 147 -29.47 -17.53 -7.13
C TYR A 147 -29.79 -18.72 -8.04
N ASP A 148 -31.02 -18.75 -8.53
CA ASP A 148 -31.47 -19.68 -9.55
C ASP A 148 -30.93 -19.26 -10.93
N ILE A 149 -30.11 -20.11 -11.53
CA ILE A 149 -29.46 -19.84 -12.82
C ILE A 149 -30.44 -19.68 -14.00
N VAL A 150 -31.66 -20.20 -13.89
CA VAL A 150 -32.66 -20.19 -14.97
C VAL A 150 -33.53 -18.94 -14.91
N THR A 151 -33.87 -18.48 -13.71
CA THR A 151 -34.92 -17.48 -13.50
C THR A 151 -34.43 -16.16 -12.93
N GLU A 152 -33.18 -16.08 -12.47
CA GLU A 152 -32.65 -14.90 -11.79
C GLU A 152 -31.38 -14.37 -12.45
N SER A 153 -31.18 -13.07 -12.34
CA SER A 153 -29.96 -12.38 -12.74
C SER A 153 -29.73 -11.16 -11.84
N ILE A 154 -28.51 -10.66 -11.80
CA ILE A 154 -28.14 -9.46 -11.04
C ILE A 154 -27.67 -8.38 -12.02
N ASP A 155 -28.40 -7.27 -12.07
CA ASP A 155 -28.03 -6.10 -12.86
C ASP A 155 -27.20 -5.10 -12.06
N SER A 156 -27.34 -5.10 -10.73
CA SER A 156 -26.57 -4.21 -9.87
C SER A 156 -26.39 -4.79 -8.47
N ILE A 157 -25.26 -4.46 -7.83
CA ILE A 157 -24.94 -4.90 -6.48
C ILE A 157 -24.14 -3.82 -5.74
N SER A 158 -24.50 -3.56 -4.50
CA SER A 158 -23.76 -2.63 -3.65
C SER A 158 -22.68 -3.39 -2.88
N MET A 159 -21.41 -3.05 -3.11
CA MET A 159 -20.25 -3.58 -2.41
C MET A 159 -19.83 -2.63 -1.28
N LYS A 160 -19.98 -3.06 -0.02
CA LYS A 160 -19.54 -2.32 1.17
C LYS A 160 -18.25 -2.90 1.71
N ALA A 161 -17.17 -2.13 1.60
CA ALA A 161 -15.87 -2.40 2.18
C ALA A 161 -15.76 -1.77 3.58
N VAL A 162 -15.29 -2.53 4.55
CA VAL A 162 -14.90 -2.06 5.87
C VAL A 162 -13.41 -2.27 6.02
N LEU A 163 -12.66 -1.16 6.06
CA LEU A 163 -11.22 -1.14 6.16
C LEU A 163 -10.79 -0.74 7.56
N THR A 164 -9.85 -1.49 8.12
CA THR A 164 -9.20 -1.15 9.39
C THR A 164 -7.73 -0.91 9.14
N LYS A 165 -7.29 0.34 9.34
CA LYS A 165 -5.86 0.68 9.41
C LYS A 165 -5.24 -0.06 10.58
N LYS A 166 -4.10 -0.72 10.35
CA LYS A 166 -3.28 -1.34 11.39
C LYS A 166 -2.04 -0.50 11.65
N THR A 167 -0.89 -0.85 11.08
CA THR A 167 0.35 -0.11 11.32
C THR A 167 0.50 1.08 10.39
N LEU A 168 0.32 0.87 9.08
CA LEU A 168 0.62 1.86 8.05
C LEU A 168 -0.66 2.45 7.45
N PRO A 169 -0.63 3.72 7.00
CA PRO A 169 -1.74 4.32 6.28
C PRO A 169 -2.10 3.54 5.02
N ILE A 170 -3.41 3.38 4.77
CA ILE A 170 -3.92 2.69 3.59
C ILE A 170 -3.84 3.62 2.38
N LYS A 171 -3.10 3.20 1.35
CA LYS A 171 -2.83 3.96 0.14
C LYS A 171 -4.00 3.88 -0.85
N THR A 172 -4.48 2.65 -1.10
CA THR A 172 -5.54 2.40 -2.09
C THR A 172 -6.55 1.38 -1.60
N LEU A 173 -7.78 1.52 -2.07
CA LEU A 173 -8.83 0.49 -2.02
C LEU A 173 -9.26 0.19 -3.45
N LYS A 174 -9.25 -1.08 -3.84
CA LYS A 174 -9.62 -1.56 -5.17
C LYS A 174 -10.76 -2.55 -5.06
N TYR A 175 -11.73 -2.45 -5.96
CA TYR A 175 -12.87 -3.35 -6.09
C TYR A 175 -12.73 -4.16 -7.37
N TYR A 176 -13.04 -5.45 -7.29
CA TYR A 176 -12.92 -6.40 -8.39
C TYR A 176 -14.19 -7.24 -8.53
N VAL A 177 -14.49 -7.58 -9.78
CA VAL A 177 -15.50 -8.57 -10.17
C VAL A 177 -14.81 -9.57 -11.07
N ASP A 178 -14.77 -10.85 -10.69
CA ASP A 178 -14.05 -11.92 -11.40
C ASP A 178 -12.59 -11.56 -11.75
N ASN A 179 -11.90 -10.96 -10.77
CA ASN A 179 -10.54 -10.42 -10.87
C ASN A 179 -10.33 -9.23 -11.82
N LEU A 180 -11.38 -8.74 -12.49
CA LEU A 180 -11.34 -7.49 -13.23
C LEU A 180 -11.48 -6.31 -12.26
N LEU A 181 -10.56 -5.34 -12.32
CA LEU A 181 -10.64 -4.12 -11.53
C LEU A 181 -11.81 -3.26 -12.05
N VAL A 182 -12.81 -3.02 -11.21
CA VAL A 182 -14.01 -2.23 -11.57
C VAL A 182 -14.02 -0.84 -10.93
N HIS A 183 -13.35 -0.67 -9.79
CA HIS A 183 -13.28 0.62 -9.12
C HIS A 183 -12.03 0.75 -8.23
N GLN A 184 -11.55 1.98 -8.04
CA GLN A 184 -10.44 2.28 -7.14
C GLN A 184 -10.66 3.63 -6.44
N LEU A 185 -10.35 3.67 -5.14
CA LEU A 185 -10.29 4.87 -4.33
C LEU A 185 -8.85 5.11 -3.86
N ASN A 186 -8.46 6.38 -3.89
CA ASN A 186 -7.24 6.88 -3.26
C ASN A 186 -7.63 7.75 -2.05
N GLY A 187 -6.73 7.95 -1.10
CA GLY A 187 -7.00 8.82 0.06
C GLY A 187 -7.80 8.17 1.18
N VAL A 188 -7.66 6.85 1.37
CA VAL A 188 -8.34 6.05 2.41
C VAL A 188 -7.43 5.79 3.63
N ALA A 189 -6.53 6.72 3.92
CA ALA A 189 -5.37 6.57 4.82
C ALA A 189 -5.71 5.93 6.18
N ASP A 190 -6.82 6.35 6.79
CA ASP A 190 -7.24 5.92 8.12
C ASP A 190 -8.18 4.71 8.15
N GLY A 191 -8.49 4.14 6.98
CA GLY A 191 -9.53 3.14 6.83
C GLY A 191 -10.92 3.77 6.92
N GLY A 192 -11.90 2.97 7.33
CA GLY A 192 -13.31 3.38 7.41
C GLY A 192 -14.23 2.49 6.57
N VAL A 193 -15.40 3.02 6.25
CA VAL A 193 -16.44 2.31 5.50
C VAL A 193 -16.61 2.96 4.14
N PHE A 194 -16.52 2.17 3.08
CA PHE A 194 -16.62 2.63 1.70
C PHE A 194 -17.62 1.77 0.95
N THR A 195 -18.54 2.41 0.23
CA THR A 195 -19.55 1.71 -0.56
C THR A 195 -19.35 2.03 -2.03
N TYR A 196 -19.43 1.00 -2.86
CA TYR A 196 -19.39 1.11 -4.31
C TYR A 196 -20.60 0.39 -4.89
N GLN A 197 -21.43 1.11 -5.64
CA GLN A 197 -22.51 0.52 -6.42
C GLN A 197 -21.91 0.01 -7.74
N TYR A 198 -21.91 -1.31 -7.92
CA TYR A 198 -21.52 -1.93 -9.17
C TYR A 198 -22.75 -2.18 -10.03
N ASP A 199 -22.86 -1.43 -11.13
CA ASP A 199 -23.85 -1.66 -12.18
C ASP A 199 -23.21 -2.56 -13.24
N ALA A 200 -23.73 -3.78 -13.38
CA ALA A 200 -23.15 -4.78 -14.25
C ALA A 200 -23.36 -4.38 -15.72
N PRO A 201 -22.31 -4.32 -16.55
CA PRO A 201 -22.44 -3.99 -17.99
C PRO A 201 -23.36 -4.97 -18.73
N THR A 202 -23.38 -6.22 -18.26
CA THR A 202 -24.28 -7.28 -18.67
C THR A 202 -24.79 -7.94 -17.40
N SER A 203 -26.08 -8.29 -17.37
CA SER A 203 -26.69 -9.00 -16.25
C SER A 203 -25.88 -10.25 -15.87
N ILE A 204 -25.50 -10.36 -14.60
CA ILE A 204 -24.77 -11.52 -14.09
C ILE A 204 -25.75 -12.67 -13.91
N ASN A 205 -25.44 -13.81 -14.52
CA ASN A 205 -26.23 -15.06 -14.44
C ASN A 205 -25.33 -16.30 -14.28
N THR A 206 -24.06 -16.10 -13.92
CA THR A 206 -23.08 -17.14 -13.66
C THR A 206 -22.42 -16.89 -12.32
N THR A 207 -21.80 -17.92 -11.74
CA THR A 207 -21.01 -17.75 -10.51
C THR A 207 -19.96 -16.67 -10.70
N THR A 208 -19.97 -15.68 -9.81
CA THR A 208 -19.12 -14.48 -9.88
C THR A 208 -18.53 -14.18 -8.51
N VAL A 209 -17.26 -13.78 -8.50
CA VAL A 209 -16.51 -13.43 -7.30
C VAL A 209 -16.36 -11.92 -7.20
N PHE A 210 -16.91 -11.36 -6.13
CA PHE A 210 -16.71 -9.97 -5.72
C PHE A 210 -15.54 -9.91 -4.75
N LYS A 211 -14.56 -9.03 -5.01
CA LYS A 211 -13.36 -8.92 -4.17
C LYS A 211 -13.00 -7.46 -3.93
N ILE A 212 -12.44 -7.18 -2.76
CA ILE A 212 -11.77 -5.92 -2.45
C ILE A 212 -10.32 -6.18 -2.07
N GLU A 213 -9.45 -5.23 -2.35
CA GLU A 213 -8.05 -5.20 -1.95
C GLU A 213 -7.71 -3.82 -1.41
N ALA A 214 -7.26 -3.75 -0.17
CA ALA A 214 -6.66 -2.57 0.43
C ALA A 214 -5.15 -2.76 0.46
N GLU A 215 -4.41 -1.75 -0.01
CA GLU A 215 -2.94 -1.75 -0.05
C GLU A 215 -2.43 -0.56 0.77
N ASP A 216 -1.47 -0.78 1.66
CA ASP A 216 -0.82 0.29 2.42
C ASP A 216 0.35 0.95 1.67
N ASN A 217 1.00 1.93 2.31
CA ASN A 217 2.12 2.66 1.70
C ASN A 217 3.37 1.82 1.41
N GLU A 218 3.51 0.65 2.01
CA GLU A 218 4.62 -0.29 1.77
C GLU A 218 4.23 -1.46 0.86
N GLY A 219 2.99 -1.48 0.37
CA GLY A 219 2.49 -2.52 -0.52
C GLY A 219 1.93 -3.74 0.20
N ASN A 220 1.77 -3.71 1.52
CA ASN A 220 1.12 -4.79 2.25
C ASN A 220 -0.40 -4.75 2.01
N LYS A 221 -1.01 -5.93 1.95
CA LYS A 221 -2.39 -6.08 1.47
C LYS A 221 -3.32 -6.70 2.50
N GLY A 222 -4.55 -6.20 2.52
CA GLY A 222 -5.73 -6.80 3.13
C GLY A 222 -6.77 -7.07 2.06
N THR A 223 -7.40 -8.24 2.08
CA THR A 223 -8.40 -8.63 1.08
C THR A 223 -9.66 -9.15 1.73
N GLY A 224 -10.80 -8.92 1.05
CA GLY A 224 -12.09 -9.52 1.39
C GLY A 224 -12.77 -9.97 0.10
N SER A 225 -13.48 -11.10 0.14
CA SER A 225 -14.14 -11.65 -1.04
C SER A 225 -15.45 -12.34 -0.70
N ILE A 226 -16.43 -12.23 -1.60
CA ILE A 226 -17.71 -12.93 -1.55
C ILE A 226 -17.95 -13.59 -2.90
N THR A 227 -18.27 -14.88 -2.87
CA THR A 227 -18.69 -15.63 -4.07
C THR A 227 -20.21 -15.68 -4.11
N VAL A 228 -20.78 -15.20 -5.22
CA VAL A 228 -22.21 -15.35 -5.53
C VAL A 228 -22.34 -16.49 -6.54
N ASN A 229 -23.14 -17.50 -6.21
CA ASN A 229 -23.34 -18.68 -7.03
C ASN A 229 -24.69 -18.62 -7.74
N PHE A 230 -24.67 -18.91 -9.04
CA PHE A 230 -25.88 -19.20 -9.81
C PHE A 230 -25.94 -20.70 -10.01
N VAL A 231 -26.94 -21.33 -9.42
CA VAL A 231 -27.11 -22.79 -9.45
C VAL A 231 -28.50 -23.13 -9.93
N ALA A 232 -28.64 -24.28 -10.57
CA ALA A 232 -29.97 -24.80 -10.87
C ALA A 232 -30.57 -25.45 -9.62
N LYS A 233 -31.89 -25.42 -9.51
CA LYS A 233 -32.63 -26.07 -8.43
C LYS A 233 -32.32 -27.57 -8.38
N SER A 234 -32.13 -28.11 -7.18
CA SER A 234 -32.28 -29.53 -6.90
C SER A 234 -33.73 -29.80 -6.52
N TYR A 235 -34.27 -30.92 -6.98
CA TYR A 235 -35.66 -31.33 -6.80
C TYR A 235 -35.72 -32.60 -5.96
N TYR A 236 -36.68 -32.68 -5.04
CA TYR A 236 -36.85 -33.81 -4.15
C TYR A 236 -38.32 -34.05 -3.84
N GLY A 237 -38.71 -35.31 -3.71
CA GLY A 237 -40.08 -35.67 -3.42
C GLY A 237 -40.36 -37.14 -3.61
N VAL A 238 -41.62 -37.46 -3.84
CA VAL A 238 -42.07 -38.79 -4.22
C VAL A 238 -42.74 -38.76 -5.59
N VAL A 239 -42.55 -39.82 -6.36
CA VAL A 239 -43.20 -40.04 -7.66
C VAL A 239 -44.07 -41.30 -7.60
N GLY A 240 -45.05 -41.43 -8.49
CA GLY A 240 -45.97 -42.57 -8.48
C GLY A 240 -45.28 -43.93 -8.64
N ALA A 241 -45.92 -44.99 -8.15
CA ALA A 241 -45.39 -46.36 -8.13
C ALA A 241 -44.85 -46.87 -9.49
N ASP A 242 -45.57 -46.54 -10.56
CA ASP A 242 -45.27 -47.02 -11.91
C ASP A 242 -44.18 -46.21 -12.62
N ILE A 243 -43.66 -45.14 -12.00
CA ILE A 243 -42.62 -44.31 -12.58
C ILE A 243 -41.27 -45.00 -12.43
N GLY A 244 -40.70 -45.42 -13.57
CA GLY A 244 -39.31 -45.92 -13.64
C GLY A 244 -38.30 -44.79 -13.89
N ALA A 245 -38.60 -43.88 -14.82
CA ALA A 245 -37.78 -42.73 -15.15
C ALA A 245 -38.66 -41.47 -15.18
N PRO A 246 -38.53 -40.55 -14.21
CA PRO A 246 -39.31 -39.32 -14.19
C PRO A 246 -39.02 -38.41 -15.39
N THR A 247 -40.06 -37.75 -15.91
CA THR A 247 -39.95 -36.72 -16.94
C THR A 247 -39.57 -35.36 -16.34
N SER A 248 -39.07 -34.43 -17.16
CA SER A 248 -38.76 -33.05 -16.73
C SER A 248 -39.97 -32.36 -16.06
N SER A 249 -41.18 -32.55 -16.61
CA SER A 249 -42.40 -31.97 -16.02
C SER A 249 -42.74 -32.58 -14.65
N GLN A 250 -42.50 -33.87 -14.45
CA GLN A 250 -42.73 -34.52 -13.16
C GLN A 250 -41.71 -34.07 -12.11
N ILE A 251 -40.44 -33.93 -12.49
CA ILE A 251 -39.40 -33.43 -11.57
C ILE A 251 -39.67 -32.00 -11.13
N LYS A 252 -40.08 -31.12 -12.06
CA LYS A 252 -40.41 -29.72 -11.73
C LYS A 252 -41.63 -29.56 -10.81
N ALA A 253 -42.51 -30.57 -10.75
CA ALA A 253 -43.66 -30.56 -9.85
C ALA A 253 -43.29 -30.98 -8.41
N LEU A 254 -42.08 -31.48 -8.17
CA LEU A 254 -41.59 -31.84 -6.84
C LEU A 254 -41.18 -30.59 -6.03
N ASN A 255 -40.88 -30.80 -4.74
CA ASN A 255 -40.25 -29.75 -3.95
C ASN A 255 -38.86 -29.43 -4.51
N ASN A 256 -38.38 -28.23 -4.25
CA ASN A 256 -37.09 -27.78 -4.75
C ASN A 256 -36.31 -26.95 -3.74
N THR A 257 -35.00 -26.90 -3.95
CA THR A 257 -34.07 -26.12 -3.14
C THR A 257 -32.84 -25.73 -3.98
N LEU A 258 -32.24 -24.58 -3.70
CA LEU A 258 -30.98 -24.17 -4.31
C LEU A 258 -29.82 -24.64 -3.43
N LYS A 259 -28.83 -25.29 -4.03
CA LYS A 259 -27.66 -25.84 -3.33
C LYS A 259 -26.44 -25.80 -4.24
N THR A 260 -25.25 -25.75 -3.63
CA THR A 260 -23.96 -25.80 -4.34
C THR A 260 -23.34 -27.21 -4.37
N GLY A 261 -24.00 -28.19 -3.76
CA GLY A 261 -23.52 -29.57 -3.67
C GLY A 261 -24.65 -30.58 -3.84
N LYS A 262 -24.27 -31.81 -4.22
CA LYS A 262 -25.17 -32.94 -4.46
C LYS A 262 -25.82 -33.46 -3.18
N GLU A 263 -25.17 -33.28 -2.04
CA GLU A 263 -25.60 -33.86 -0.78
C GLU A 263 -26.97 -33.34 -0.39
N TYR A 264 -27.88 -34.18 0.10
CA TYR A 264 -29.19 -33.73 0.58
C TYR A 264 -29.70 -34.63 1.70
N VAL A 265 -30.28 -34.02 2.72
CA VAL A 265 -30.95 -34.73 3.80
C VAL A 265 -32.44 -34.53 3.61
N TYR A 266 -33.13 -35.62 3.27
CA TYR A 266 -34.58 -35.62 3.09
C TYR A 266 -35.23 -36.27 4.31
N ASN A 267 -35.83 -35.43 5.15
CA ASN A 267 -36.50 -35.85 6.38
C ASN A 267 -38.01 -36.00 6.18
N ASN A 268 -38.64 -36.80 7.06
CA ASN A 268 -40.09 -36.97 7.16
C ASN A 268 -40.72 -37.34 5.81
N ILE A 269 -40.09 -38.27 5.10
CA ILE A 269 -40.62 -38.76 3.83
C ILE A 269 -41.78 -39.70 4.13
N THR A 270 -42.96 -39.33 3.64
CA THR A 270 -44.16 -40.16 3.67
C THR A 270 -44.38 -40.74 2.28
N CYS A 271 -44.42 -42.07 2.17
CA CYS A 271 -44.74 -42.75 0.92
C CYS A 271 -46.07 -43.49 1.05
N GLU A 272 -47.05 -43.12 0.24
CA GLU A 272 -48.33 -43.84 0.10
C GLU A 272 -48.27 -44.79 -1.10
N TYR A 273 -47.41 -45.82 -1.03
CA TYR A 273 -47.09 -46.68 -2.16
C TYR A 273 -46.45 -45.91 -3.34
N ASN A 274 -45.52 -45.02 -3.02
CA ASN A 274 -44.80 -44.17 -3.97
C ASN A 274 -43.29 -44.41 -3.90
N LYS A 275 -42.54 -43.85 -4.85
CA LYS A 275 -41.07 -43.95 -4.93
C LYS A 275 -40.41 -42.65 -4.55
N VAL A 276 -39.38 -42.71 -3.70
CA VAL A 276 -38.57 -41.53 -3.39
C VAL A 276 -37.76 -41.12 -4.61
N CYS A 277 -37.72 -39.82 -4.89
CA CYS A 277 -37.02 -39.23 -6.01
C CYS A 277 -36.17 -38.03 -5.56
N TYR A 278 -34.92 -37.99 -6.01
CA TYR A 278 -34.03 -36.86 -5.85
C TYR A 278 -33.29 -36.58 -7.16
N ALA A 279 -33.43 -35.36 -7.68
CA ALA A 279 -32.81 -34.92 -8.91
C ALA A 279 -31.99 -33.65 -8.70
N TYR A 280 -30.77 -33.62 -9.21
CA TYR A 280 -29.88 -32.47 -9.06
C TYR A 280 -28.94 -32.34 -10.28
N PRO A 281 -28.31 -31.15 -10.50
CA PRO A 281 -27.45 -30.92 -11.66
C PRO A 281 -26.27 -31.89 -11.73
N LYS A 282 -25.99 -32.44 -12.91
CA LYS A 282 -24.87 -33.35 -13.14
C LYS A 282 -23.51 -32.74 -12.84
N SER A 283 -23.38 -31.41 -12.93
CA SER A 283 -22.16 -30.68 -12.59
C SER A 283 -21.72 -30.90 -11.14
N MET A 284 -22.61 -31.35 -10.26
CA MET A 284 -22.31 -31.71 -8.88
C MET A 284 -21.81 -33.15 -8.70
N GLU A 285 -21.60 -33.88 -9.80
CA GLU A 285 -21.16 -35.29 -9.84
C GLU A 285 -22.18 -36.31 -9.30
N ALA A 286 -21.95 -37.59 -9.56
CA ALA A 286 -22.85 -38.65 -9.09
C ALA A 286 -22.78 -38.84 -7.56
N LEU A 287 -23.89 -39.25 -6.94
CA LEU A 287 -23.92 -39.70 -5.55
C LEU A 287 -23.03 -40.93 -5.38
N SER A 288 -22.34 -40.96 -4.24
CA SER A 288 -21.55 -42.07 -3.75
C SER A 288 -22.37 -43.02 -2.86
N SER A 289 -23.39 -42.50 -2.17
CA SER A 289 -24.27 -43.27 -1.31
C SER A 289 -25.65 -42.63 -1.09
N ILE A 290 -26.64 -43.48 -0.82
CA ILE A 290 -27.94 -43.10 -0.27
C ILE A 290 -28.13 -43.94 0.98
N LYS A 291 -28.27 -43.32 2.15
CA LYS A 291 -28.34 -44.03 3.42
C LYS A 291 -29.54 -43.59 4.25
N ASP A 292 -30.12 -44.49 5.04
CA ASP A 292 -31.02 -44.04 6.08
C ASP A 292 -30.25 -43.40 7.23
N ILE A 293 -30.83 -42.36 7.82
CA ILE A 293 -30.22 -41.65 8.93
C ILE A 293 -30.25 -42.48 10.23
N PRO A 294 -31.36 -43.15 10.61
CA PRO A 294 -31.43 -43.83 11.90
C PRO A 294 -30.47 -45.01 12.04
N ASN A 295 -30.27 -45.80 10.98
CA ASN A 295 -29.50 -47.04 11.05
C ASN A 295 -28.20 -47.01 10.21
N ASN A 296 -27.96 -45.95 9.43
CA ASN A 296 -26.80 -45.80 8.55
C ASN A 296 -26.64 -46.97 7.55
N ILE A 297 -27.75 -47.60 7.17
CA ILE A 297 -27.83 -48.66 6.17
C ILE A 297 -27.76 -48.02 4.78
N ASN A 298 -26.99 -48.64 3.89
CA ASN A 298 -26.79 -48.15 2.54
C ASN A 298 -27.85 -48.71 1.57
N TYR A 299 -28.71 -47.83 1.06
CA TYR A 299 -29.78 -48.10 0.12
C TYR A 299 -29.45 -47.69 -1.32
N THR A 300 -28.21 -47.34 -1.65
CA THR A 300 -27.83 -46.88 -3.01
C THR A 300 -28.28 -47.84 -4.10
N ASN A 301 -28.19 -49.15 -3.86
CA ASN A 301 -28.60 -50.19 -4.81
C ASN A 301 -30.14 -50.32 -4.96
N SER A 302 -30.91 -49.68 -4.08
CA SER A 302 -32.37 -49.58 -4.16
C SER A 302 -32.83 -48.36 -4.95
N PHE A 303 -31.92 -47.64 -5.61
CA PHE A 303 -32.23 -46.50 -6.47
C PHE A 303 -31.63 -46.71 -7.87
N SER A 304 -32.41 -46.39 -8.90
CA SER A 304 -31.93 -46.26 -10.26
C SER A 304 -31.54 -44.81 -10.54
N ARG A 305 -30.35 -44.61 -11.11
CA ARG A 305 -29.91 -43.31 -11.63
C ARG A 305 -30.30 -43.17 -13.10
N THR A 306 -31.03 -42.13 -13.41
CA THR A 306 -31.35 -41.71 -14.78
C THR A 306 -30.77 -40.34 -15.06
N GLU A 307 -30.71 -39.98 -16.34
CA GLU A 307 -30.22 -38.70 -16.81
C GLU A 307 -31.33 -38.02 -17.60
N LEU A 308 -31.55 -36.74 -17.33
CA LEU A 308 -32.54 -35.94 -18.05
C LEU A 308 -32.10 -34.48 -18.12
N THR A 309 -32.62 -33.76 -19.11
CA THR A 309 -32.37 -32.32 -19.24
C THR A 309 -33.60 -31.55 -18.74
N ILE A 310 -33.37 -30.57 -17.88
CA ILE A 310 -34.39 -29.68 -17.30
C ILE A 310 -33.93 -28.24 -17.55
N ASP A 311 -34.71 -27.45 -18.29
CA ASP A 311 -34.37 -26.06 -18.65
C ASP A 311 -32.98 -25.91 -19.28
N GLY A 312 -32.58 -26.87 -20.13
CA GLY A 312 -31.29 -26.88 -20.80
C GLY A 312 -30.11 -27.32 -19.92
N ILE A 313 -30.36 -27.75 -18.68
CA ILE A 313 -29.34 -28.21 -17.73
C ILE A 313 -29.49 -29.71 -17.55
N ASP A 314 -28.38 -30.45 -17.57
CA ASP A 314 -28.40 -31.90 -17.37
C ASP A 314 -28.43 -32.27 -15.90
N TYR A 315 -29.28 -33.23 -15.54
CA TYR A 315 -29.51 -33.70 -14.18
C TYR A 315 -29.18 -35.18 -14.04
N TYR A 316 -28.71 -35.56 -12.85
CA TYR A 316 -28.87 -36.92 -12.35
C TYR A 316 -30.17 -37.00 -11.57
N CYS A 317 -30.96 -38.05 -11.82
CA CYS A 317 -32.19 -38.32 -11.10
C CYS A 317 -32.14 -39.72 -10.50
N TYR A 318 -32.11 -39.79 -9.17
CA TYR A 318 -32.15 -41.02 -8.39
C TYR A 318 -33.58 -41.29 -7.98
N THR A 319 -34.15 -42.37 -8.51
CA THR A 319 -35.52 -42.81 -8.20
C THR A 319 -35.46 -44.19 -7.56
N GLN A 320 -36.17 -44.39 -6.46
CA GLN A 320 -36.26 -45.68 -5.79
C GLN A 320 -36.82 -46.74 -6.76
N THR A 321 -36.23 -47.93 -6.79
CA THR A 321 -36.60 -48.99 -7.76
C THR A 321 -38.01 -49.52 -7.50
N ASP A 322 -38.32 -49.76 -6.22
CA ASP A 322 -39.58 -50.34 -5.75
C ASP A 322 -40.35 -49.31 -4.90
N PRO A 323 -41.68 -49.20 -5.06
CA PRO A 323 -42.49 -48.30 -4.25
C PRO A 323 -42.50 -48.73 -2.78
N SER A 324 -42.61 -47.75 -1.90
CA SER A 324 -42.68 -47.95 -0.44
C SER A 324 -44.01 -47.43 0.11
N GLY A 325 -44.53 -48.10 1.13
CA GLY A 325 -45.65 -47.63 1.96
C GLY A 325 -45.20 -47.10 3.33
N ALA A 326 -43.90 -46.83 3.50
CA ALA A 326 -43.34 -46.43 4.78
C ALA A 326 -43.49 -44.91 5.01
N ASP A 327 -43.63 -44.54 6.28
CA ASP A 327 -43.77 -43.18 6.75
C ASP A 327 -42.62 -42.80 7.70
N GLY A 328 -42.31 -41.51 7.76
CA GLY A 328 -41.23 -40.97 8.61
C GLY A 328 -39.82 -41.38 8.17
N ILE A 329 -39.62 -41.79 6.91
CA ILE A 329 -38.28 -42.16 6.42
C ILE A 329 -37.38 -40.91 6.41
N GLN A 330 -36.10 -41.11 6.72
CA GLN A 330 -35.08 -40.08 6.64
C GLN A 330 -33.88 -40.61 5.85
N LEU A 331 -33.55 -39.98 4.72
CA LEU A 331 -32.46 -40.39 3.84
C LEU A 331 -31.42 -39.28 3.68
N THR A 332 -30.16 -39.67 3.70
CA THR A 332 -29.02 -38.85 3.28
C THR A 332 -28.55 -39.31 1.90
N PHE A 333 -28.62 -38.39 0.93
CA PHE A 333 -28.00 -38.50 -0.38
C PHE A 333 -26.61 -37.85 -0.29
N ALA A 334 -25.55 -38.54 -0.68
CA ALA A 334 -24.17 -38.03 -0.68
C ALA A 334 -23.34 -38.62 -1.82
#